data_AF-A0A0P1P1Z5-F1
#
_entry.id   AF-A0A0P1P1Z5-F1
#
_cell.length_a   1.000
_cell.length_b   1.000
_cell.length_c   1.000
_cell.angle_alpha   90.00
_cell.angle_beta   90.00
_cell.angle_gamma   90.00
#
_symmetry.space_group_name_H-M   'P 1'
#
loop_
_entity.id
_entity.type
_entity.pdbx_description
1 polymer ?
#
loop_
_entity_poly.entity_id
_entity_poly.type
_entity_poly.pdbx_seq_one_letter_code
_entity_poly.pdbx_strand_id
1 'polypeptide(L)'
;EFTHVRVFRILLRRLTNFSLLKKGFRGNSENYYEPDNLFINRVIDRRLGIPITLSLVYILVGRKANLPIYGVGIPGHFVVRYESNGYEIYVDPFNGGRLMTRSDCEKLISQLGYSQSEEYFARAEPEFIVKRMFGNLALAYKNSGYLDKANKIVEIIKLIEATDENLYKNW
;
A
#
# COMPACT_ATOMS: atom_id res chain seq x y z
N GLU A 1 10.94 16.62 -26.00
CA GLU A 1 10.90 15.16 -25.72
C GLU A 1 12.08 14.61 -24.88
N PHE A 2 13.34 14.98 -25.12
CA PHE A 2 14.51 14.42 -24.41
C PHE A 2 14.59 14.70 -22.88
N THR A 3 14.00 15.78 -22.40
CA THR A 3 14.03 16.16 -20.97
C THR A 3 13.21 15.21 -20.10
N HIS A 4 12.07 14.72 -20.62
CA HIS A 4 11.14 13.88 -19.87
C HIS A 4 11.70 12.48 -19.61
N VAL A 5 12.34 11.86 -20.62
CA VAL A 5 13.01 10.56 -20.46
C VAL A 5 14.17 10.64 -19.46
N ARG A 6 14.89 11.77 -19.43
CA ARG A 6 15.99 11.99 -18.49
C ARG A 6 15.49 12.17 -17.05
N VAL A 7 14.43 12.95 -16.84
CA VAL A 7 13.78 13.13 -15.53
C VAL A 7 13.18 11.83 -15.03
N PHE A 8 12.45 11.11 -15.88
CA PHE A 8 11.92 9.77 -15.61
C PHE A 8 13.03 8.82 -15.16
N ARG A 9 14.14 8.75 -15.90
CA ARG A 9 15.29 7.90 -15.56
C ARG A 9 16.00 8.32 -14.27
N ILE A 10 16.04 9.61 -13.93
CA ILE A 10 16.57 10.12 -12.65
C ILE A 10 15.63 9.74 -11.50
N LEU A 11 14.32 9.84 -11.67
CA LEU A 11 13.32 9.44 -10.67
C LEU A 11 13.33 7.95 -10.43
N LEU A 12 13.37 7.16 -11.51
CA LEU A 12 13.54 5.71 -11.46
C LEU A 12 14.83 5.36 -10.73
N ARG A 13 15.94 6.04 -11.04
CA ARG A 13 17.21 5.91 -10.29
C ARG A 13 17.09 6.33 -8.84
N ARG A 14 16.33 7.37 -8.49
CA ARG A 14 16.11 7.77 -7.10
C ARG A 14 15.26 6.74 -6.37
N LEU A 15 14.14 6.30 -6.93
CA LEU A 15 13.29 5.26 -6.37
C LEU A 15 14.03 3.91 -6.24
N THR A 16 14.88 3.56 -7.21
CA THR A 16 15.70 2.34 -7.16
C THR A 16 16.95 2.47 -6.29
N ASN A 17 17.54 3.65 -6.14
CA ASN A 17 18.65 3.89 -5.21
C ASN A 17 18.19 4.06 -3.75
N PHE A 18 16.99 4.60 -3.55
CA PHE A 18 16.22 4.54 -2.30
C PHE A 18 15.43 3.25 -2.17
N SER A 19 15.61 2.29 -3.08
CA SER A 19 14.86 1.04 -3.04
C SER A 19 15.01 0.45 -1.65
N LEU A 20 13.87 0.25 -1.00
CA LEU A 20 13.86 -0.34 0.32
C LEU A 20 14.47 -1.75 0.27
N LEU A 21 14.55 -2.38 -0.91
CA LEU A 21 15.32 -3.60 -1.14
C LEU A 21 16.80 -3.45 -0.75
N LYS A 22 17.46 -2.35 -1.11
CA LYS A 22 18.86 -2.08 -0.69
C LYS A 22 18.99 -1.90 0.82
N LYS A 23 17.89 -1.55 1.47
CA LYS A 23 17.81 -1.48 2.94
C LYS A 23 17.36 -2.81 3.56
N GLY A 24 16.97 -3.79 2.77
CA GLY A 24 16.55 -5.13 3.21
C GLY A 24 15.04 -5.27 3.44
N PHE A 25 14.22 -4.29 3.05
CA PHE A 25 12.77 -4.43 3.10
C PHE A 25 12.28 -5.42 2.05
N ARG A 26 11.43 -6.36 2.47
CA ARG A 26 10.84 -7.37 1.60
C ARG A 26 9.46 -7.80 2.08
N GLY A 27 8.67 -8.36 1.18
CA GLY A 27 7.42 -9.02 1.49
C GLY A 27 7.63 -10.30 2.30
N ASN A 28 6.74 -10.56 3.26
CA ASN A 28 6.70 -11.81 4.02
C ASN A 28 5.76 -12.83 3.37
N SER A 29 6.17 -13.43 2.25
CA SER A 29 5.34 -14.45 1.59
C SER A 29 5.26 -15.76 2.36
N GLU A 30 6.28 -16.08 3.17
CA GLU A 30 6.36 -17.31 3.96
C GLU A 30 5.37 -17.32 5.13
N ASN A 31 5.19 -16.17 5.80
CA ASN A 31 4.25 -16.02 6.90
C ASN A 31 3.45 -14.73 6.75
N TYR A 32 2.64 -14.68 5.69
CA TYR A 32 1.89 -13.47 5.30
C TYR A 32 1.00 -12.92 6.41
N TYR A 33 0.31 -13.81 7.14
CA TYR A 33 -0.64 -13.46 8.20
C TYR A 33 0.00 -13.26 9.58
N GLU A 34 1.33 -13.20 9.67
CA GLU A 34 2.01 -12.85 10.93
C GLU A 34 1.61 -11.43 11.38
N PRO A 35 1.05 -11.23 12.59
CA PRO A 35 0.61 -9.90 13.04
C PRO A 35 1.72 -8.83 13.04
N ASP A 36 2.97 -9.22 13.29
CA ASP A 36 4.09 -8.27 13.26
C ASP A 36 4.32 -7.64 11.87
N ASN A 37 3.81 -8.24 10.79
CA ASN A 37 3.86 -7.63 9.46
C ASN A 37 2.92 -6.42 9.30
N LEU A 38 2.05 -6.16 10.28
CA LEU A 38 1.00 -5.14 10.21
C LEU A 38 1.33 -3.90 11.06
N PHE A 39 2.25 -4.04 12.03
CA PHE A 39 2.65 -2.96 12.92
C PHE A 39 3.85 -2.21 12.34
N ILE A 40 3.70 -0.91 12.05
CA ILE A 40 4.72 -0.21 11.26
C ILE A 40 6.09 -0.13 11.95
N ASN A 41 6.12 -0.05 13.28
CA ASN A 41 7.36 -0.11 14.06
C ASN A 41 8.07 -1.45 13.86
N ARG A 42 7.32 -2.57 13.92
CA ARG A 42 7.86 -3.92 13.69
C ARG A 42 8.33 -4.10 12.25
N VAL A 43 7.59 -3.58 11.28
CA VAL A 43 7.96 -3.61 9.86
C VAL A 43 9.26 -2.82 9.61
N ILE A 44 9.46 -1.68 10.27
CA ILE A 44 10.71 -0.90 10.16
C ILE A 44 11.89 -1.66 10.79
N ASP A 45 11.71 -2.23 11.98
CA ASP A 45 12.76 -2.95 12.70
C ASP A 45 13.18 -4.22 11.96
N ARG A 46 12.19 -5.03 11.54
CA ARG A 46 12.40 -6.32 10.87
C ARG A 46 12.65 -6.19 9.37
N ARG A 47 12.28 -5.06 8.79
CA ARG A 47 12.26 -4.81 7.34
C ARG A 47 11.45 -5.87 6.59
N LEU A 48 10.35 -6.29 7.19
CA LEU A 48 9.53 -7.40 6.72
C LEU A 48 8.06 -7.04 6.96
N GLY A 49 7.22 -7.14 5.92
CA GLY A 49 5.83 -6.70 6.01
C GLY A 49 4.93 -7.22 4.90
N ILE A 50 3.69 -6.73 4.89
CA ILE A 50 2.70 -6.96 3.83
C ILE A 50 2.61 -5.76 2.86
N PRO A 51 1.94 -5.87 1.70
CA PRO A 51 1.94 -4.84 0.66
C PRO A 51 1.62 -3.43 1.15
N ILE A 52 0.56 -3.27 1.96
CA ILE A 52 0.15 -1.94 2.45
C ILE A 52 1.17 -1.32 3.40
N THR A 53 1.77 -2.12 4.30
CA THR A 53 2.75 -1.62 5.27
C THR A 53 4.07 -1.22 4.62
N LEU A 54 4.55 -2.00 3.64
CA LEU A 54 5.74 -1.65 2.88
C LEU A 54 5.48 -0.43 1.99
N SER A 55 4.28 -0.31 1.44
CA SER A 55 3.84 0.88 0.70
C SER A 55 3.80 2.14 1.56
N LEU A 56 3.39 2.02 2.83
CA LEU A 56 3.48 3.13 3.78
C LEU A 56 4.91 3.61 3.99
N VAL A 57 5.89 2.70 4.08
CA VAL A 57 7.31 3.11 4.17
C VAL A 57 7.72 3.89 2.91
N TYR A 58 7.34 3.44 1.72
CA TYR A 58 7.58 4.17 0.47
C TYR A 58 6.93 5.56 0.47
N ILE A 59 5.68 5.68 0.92
CA ILE A 59 4.95 6.96 0.99
C ILE A 59 5.63 7.91 1.98
N LEU A 60 6.03 7.43 3.16
CA LEU A 60 6.69 8.26 4.18
C LEU A 60 8.07 8.76 3.70
N VAL A 61 8.87 7.88 3.08
CA VAL A 61 10.16 8.25 2.48
C VAL A 61 9.95 9.23 1.33
N GLY A 62 8.97 8.97 0.46
CA GLY A 62 8.58 9.83 -0.65
C GLY A 62 8.22 11.23 -0.19
N ARG A 63 7.35 11.34 0.82
CA ARG A 63 6.96 12.62 1.45
C ARG A 63 8.19 13.36 2.00
N LYS A 64 9.07 12.68 2.73
CA LYS A 64 10.31 13.29 3.27
C LYS A 64 11.24 13.79 2.17
N ALA A 65 11.22 13.14 1.00
CA ALA A 65 12.00 13.49 -0.18
C ALA A 65 11.27 14.45 -1.14
N ASN A 66 10.09 14.96 -0.78
CA ASN A 66 9.23 15.79 -1.64
C ASN A 66 8.91 15.13 -3.00
N LEU A 67 8.69 13.82 -3.01
CA LEU A 67 8.26 13.07 -4.19
C LEU A 67 6.73 12.89 -4.18
N PRO A 68 6.03 13.11 -5.31
CA PRO A 68 4.59 12.88 -5.43
C PRO A 68 4.27 11.38 -5.52
N ILE A 69 4.34 10.70 -4.38
CA ILE A 69 4.06 9.27 -4.23
C ILE A 69 2.77 9.09 -3.42
N TYR A 70 1.86 8.29 -3.96
CA TYR A 70 0.55 8.00 -3.37
C TYR A 70 0.35 6.49 -3.27
N GLY A 71 -0.46 6.04 -2.32
CA GLY A 71 -0.91 4.66 -2.27
C GLY A 71 -2.00 4.40 -3.31
N VAL A 72 -2.09 3.15 -3.79
CA VAL A 72 -3.16 2.69 -4.67
C VAL A 72 -3.60 1.31 -4.21
N GLY A 73 -4.87 1.19 -3.85
CA GLY A 73 -5.48 -0.02 -3.31
C GLY A 73 -6.20 -0.84 -4.38
N ILE A 74 -5.47 -1.69 -5.10
CA ILE A 74 -6.08 -2.64 -6.04
C ILE A 74 -6.59 -3.89 -5.29
N PRO A 75 -7.59 -4.62 -5.82
CA PRO A 75 -8.03 -5.90 -5.28
C PRO A 75 -6.85 -6.85 -4.97
N GLY A 76 -6.88 -7.42 -3.77
CA GLY A 76 -5.88 -8.39 -3.30
C GLY A 76 -4.46 -7.84 -3.06
N HIS A 77 -4.16 -6.57 -3.36
CA HIS A 77 -2.81 -6.02 -3.24
C HIS A 77 -2.81 -4.55 -2.81
N PHE A 78 -1.63 -3.97 -2.61
CA PHE A 78 -1.49 -2.52 -2.41
C PHE A 78 -0.14 -2.08 -2.95
N VAL A 79 -0.16 -1.09 -3.83
CA VAL A 79 1.03 -0.59 -4.52
C VAL A 79 1.18 0.91 -4.27
N VAL A 80 2.30 1.49 -4.68
CA VAL A 80 2.47 2.94 -4.70
C VAL A 80 2.55 3.44 -6.13
N ARG A 81 1.96 4.60 -6.39
CA ARG A 81 2.06 5.31 -7.66
C ARG A 81 2.88 6.58 -7.47
N TYR A 82 3.91 6.73 -8.29
CA TYR A 82 4.55 8.00 -8.54
C TYR A 82 3.79 8.71 -9.66
N GLU A 83 3.46 9.98 -9.48
CA GLU A 83 2.71 10.75 -10.49
C GLU A 83 3.26 12.17 -10.64
N SER A 84 3.74 12.54 -11.83
CA SER A 84 4.28 13.88 -12.10
C SER A 84 4.27 14.21 -13.59
N ASN A 85 3.82 15.41 -13.95
CA ASN A 85 3.85 15.94 -15.33
C ASN A 85 3.23 14.99 -16.37
N GLY A 86 2.11 14.35 -16.02
CA GLY A 86 1.40 13.39 -16.90
C GLY A 86 2.04 12.00 -16.97
N TYR A 87 3.12 11.74 -16.23
CA TYR A 87 3.72 10.41 -16.11
C TYR A 87 3.27 9.73 -14.83
N GLU A 88 2.86 8.47 -14.96
CA GLU A 88 2.59 7.58 -13.84
C GLU A 88 3.48 6.33 -13.90
N ILE A 89 3.95 5.90 -12.73
CA ILE A 89 4.66 4.63 -12.55
C ILE A 89 4.14 3.98 -11.29
N TYR A 90 3.79 2.71 -11.38
CA TYR A 90 3.45 1.90 -10.23
C TYR A 90 4.72 1.21 -9.73
N VAL A 91 4.83 1.09 -8.41
CA VAL A 91 5.89 0.34 -7.75
C VAL A 91 5.21 -0.61 -6.78
N ASP A 92 5.68 -1.85 -6.75
CA ASP A 92 5.25 -2.89 -5.83
C ASP A 92 6.32 -3.10 -4.73
N PRO A 93 6.14 -2.50 -3.55
CA PRO A 93 7.07 -2.63 -2.44
C PRO A 93 7.16 -4.05 -1.88
N PHE A 94 6.10 -4.84 -1.99
CA PHE A 94 6.10 -6.23 -1.50
C PHE A 94 7.03 -7.10 -2.34
N ASN A 95 6.97 -6.92 -3.65
CA ASN A 95 7.83 -7.63 -4.61
C ASN A 95 9.14 -6.88 -4.88
N GLY A 96 9.78 -6.36 -3.83
CA GLY A 96 11.13 -5.79 -3.88
C GLY A 96 11.24 -4.44 -4.60
N GLY A 97 10.14 -3.70 -4.71
CA GLY A 97 10.09 -2.43 -5.46
C GLY A 97 9.99 -2.64 -6.97
N ARG A 98 9.39 -3.75 -7.41
CA ARG A 98 9.16 -4.03 -8.84
C ARG A 98 8.38 -2.87 -9.47
N LEU A 99 8.89 -2.36 -10.59
CA LEU A 99 8.19 -1.35 -11.38
C LEU A 99 7.10 -2.02 -12.21
N MET A 100 5.96 -1.35 -12.27
CA MET A 100 4.75 -1.84 -12.90
C MET A 100 4.14 -0.74 -13.76
N THR A 101 3.60 -1.16 -14.90
CA THR A 101 2.68 -0.36 -15.69
C THR A 101 1.26 -0.54 -15.15
N ARG A 102 0.35 0.34 -15.57
CA ARG A 102 -1.08 0.16 -15.32
C ARG A 102 -1.60 -1.20 -15.81
N SER A 103 -1.18 -1.63 -17.01
CA SER A 103 -1.54 -2.94 -17.56
C SER A 103 -1.07 -4.11 -16.70
N ASP A 104 0.08 -3.98 -16.02
CA ASP A 104 0.53 -5.03 -15.08
C ASP A 104 -0.40 -5.13 -13.86
N CYS A 105 -0.89 -3.99 -13.34
CA CYS A 105 -1.87 -3.97 -12.26
C CYS A 105 -3.23 -4.53 -12.70
N GLU A 106 -3.71 -4.17 -13.90
CA GLU A 106 -4.95 -4.72 -14.48
C GLU A 106 -4.88 -6.24 -14.62
N LYS A 107 -3.73 -6.78 -15.04
CA LYS A 107 -3.50 -8.24 -15.10
C LYS A 107 -3.61 -8.89 -13.72
N LEU A 108 -3.06 -8.29 -12.66
CA LEU A 108 -3.20 -8.82 -11.30
C LEU A 108 -4.67 -8.85 -10.85
N ILE A 109 -5.42 -7.78 -11.15
CA ILE A 109 -6.86 -7.68 -10.84
C ILE A 109 -7.64 -8.80 -11.53
N SER A 110 -7.42 -9.00 -12.83
CA SER A 110 -8.08 -10.04 -13.60
C SER A 110 -7.69 -11.46 -13.15
N GLN A 111 -6.44 -11.68 -12.75
CA GLN A 111 -6.00 -12.98 -12.21
C GLN A 111 -6.71 -13.36 -10.90
N LEU A 112 -7.19 -12.38 -10.14
CA LEU A 112 -7.99 -12.58 -8.93
C LEU A 112 -9.49 -12.69 -9.23
N GLY A 113 -9.91 -12.66 -10.49
CA GLY A 113 -11.31 -12.79 -10.91
C GLY A 113 -12.15 -11.51 -10.75
N TYR A 114 -11.52 -10.35 -10.52
CA TYR A 114 -12.21 -9.06 -10.46
C TYR A 114 -12.30 -8.42 -11.85
N SER A 115 -13.42 -7.74 -12.11
CA SER A 115 -13.58 -6.87 -13.28
C SER A 115 -12.69 -5.63 -13.16
N GLN A 116 -12.31 -5.04 -14.30
CA GLN A 116 -11.56 -3.78 -14.30
C GLN A 116 -12.46 -2.62 -13.82
N SER A 117 -11.91 -1.75 -12.98
CA SER A 117 -12.55 -0.52 -12.52
C SER A 117 -11.51 0.58 -12.35
N GLU A 118 -11.81 1.79 -12.84
CA GLU A 118 -10.97 2.97 -12.65
C GLU A 118 -10.79 3.33 -11.16
N GLU A 119 -11.78 3.01 -10.34
CA GLU A 119 -11.75 3.30 -8.90
C GLU A 119 -10.60 2.61 -8.18
N TYR A 120 -10.16 1.45 -8.67
CA TYR A 120 -9.00 0.72 -8.12
C TYR A 120 -7.69 1.47 -8.31
N PHE A 121 -7.64 2.42 -9.24
CA PHE A 121 -6.47 3.24 -9.55
C PHE A 121 -6.55 4.64 -8.94
N ALA A 122 -7.57 4.92 -8.13
CA ALA A 122 -7.65 6.17 -7.38
C ALA A 122 -6.52 6.28 -6.34
N ARG A 123 -6.13 7.51 -6.02
CA ARG A 123 -5.20 7.76 -4.91
C ARG A 123 -5.88 7.32 -3.62
N ALA A 124 -5.20 6.48 -2.85
CA ALA A 124 -5.71 5.99 -1.59
C ALA A 124 -5.72 7.11 -0.55
N GLU A 125 -6.92 7.47 -0.08
CA GLU A 125 -7.10 8.41 1.01
C GLU A 125 -6.59 7.83 2.34
N PRO A 126 -6.14 8.68 3.30
CA PRO A 126 -5.63 8.21 4.59
C PRO A 126 -6.60 7.28 5.32
N GLU A 127 -7.89 7.59 5.28
CA GLU A 127 -8.96 6.82 5.90
C GLU A 127 -9.08 5.41 5.27
N PHE A 128 -9.04 5.32 3.94
CA PHE A 128 -9.01 4.04 3.22
C PHE A 128 -7.80 3.20 3.63
N ILE A 129 -6.62 3.82 3.73
CA ILE A 129 -5.39 3.12 4.15
C ILE A 129 -5.56 2.55 5.56
N VAL A 130 -6.08 3.34 6.50
CA VAL A 130 -6.30 2.92 7.88
C VAL A 130 -7.32 1.77 7.95
N LYS A 131 -8.48 1.90 7.27
CA LYS A 131 -9.49 0.84 7.20
C LYS A 131 -8.91 -0.45 6.63
N ARG A 132 -8.11 -0.36 5.55
CA ARG A 132 -7.44 -1.51 4.94
C ARG A 132 -6.40 -2.15 5.85
N MET A 133 -5.63 -1.35 6.60
CA MET A 133 -4.70 -1.87 7.61
C MET A 133 -5.41 -2.65 8.70
N PHE A 134 -6.50 -2.10 9.27
CA PHE A 134 -7.31 -2.81 10.25
C PHE A 134 -7.94 -4.07 9.68
N GLY A 135 -8.47 -4.04 8.45
CA GLY A 135 -9.00 -5.22 7.78
C GLY A 135 -7.96 -6.33 7.63
N ASN A 136 -6.74 -5.99 7.22
CA ASN A 136 -5.65 -6.96 7.13
C ASN A 136 -5.23 -7.49 8.51
N LEU A 137 -5.26 -6.66 9.57
CA LEU A 137 -4.95 -7.09 10.94
C LEU A 137 -6.03 -8.04 11.50
N ALA A 138 -7.31 -7.74 11.27
CA ALA A 138 -8.40 -8.63 11.64
C ALA A 138 -8.25 -9.99 10.95
N LEU A 139 -7.90 -9.99 9.66
CA LEU A 139 -7.66 -11.22 8.90
C LEU A 139 -6.43 -11.99 9.44
N ALA A 140 -5.34 -11.29 9.77
CA ALA A 140 -4.14 -11.89 10.37
C ALA A 140 -4.45 -12.56 11.72
N TYR A 141 -5.20 -11.89 12.60
CA TYR A 141 -5.63 -12.45 13.88
C TYR A 141 -6.55 -13.64 13.71
N LYS A 142 -7.51 -13.58 12.79
CA LYS A 142 -8.41 -14.69 12.48
C LYS A 142 -7.62 -15.93 12.02
N ASN A 143 -6.68 -15.76 11.09
CA ASN A 143 -5.84 -16.87 10.61
C ASN A 143 -4.91 -17.43 11.68
N SER A 144 -4.53 -16.61 12.67
CA SER A 144 -3.71 -17.02 13.81
C SER A 144 -4.52 -17.60 14.99
N GLY A 145 -5.83 -17.77 14.84
CA GLY A 145 -6.72 -18.31 15.89
C GLY A 145 -7.15 -17.33 16.98
N TYR A 146 -6.73 -16.06 16.91
CA TYR A 146 -7.08 -15.01 17.88
C TYR A 146 -8.43 -14.35 17.56
N LEU A 147 -9.52 -15.12 17.59
CA LEU A 147 -10.85 -14.66 17.18
C LEU A 147 -11.34 -13.43 17.96
N ASP A 148 -11.12 -13.39 19.27
CA ASP A 148 -11.51 -12.24 20.09
C ASP A 148 -10.82 -10.94 19.66
N LYS A 149 -9.53 -11.04 19.28
CA LYS A 149 -8.79 -9.88 18.76
C LYS A 149 -9.30 -9.48 17.39
N ALA A 150 -9.58 -10.44 16.51
CA ALA A 150 -10.15 -10.15 15.19
C ALA A 150 -11.50 -9.42 15.31
N ASN A 151 -12.39 -9.88 16.19
CA ASN A 151 -13.69 -9.27 16.43
C ASN A 151 -13.57 -7.83 16.95
N LYS A 152 -12.67 -7.58 17.90
CA LYS A 152 -12.39 -6.21 18.40
C LYS A 152 -11.93 -5.27 17.29
N ILE A 153 -11.09 -5.74 16.36
CA ILE A 153 -10.66 -4.92 15.22
C ILE A 153 -11.84 -4.63 14.28
N VAL A 154 -12.73 -5.60 14.05
CA VAL A 154 -13.94 -5.38 13.25
C VAL A 154 -14.86 -4.34 13.91
N GLU A 155 -15.00 -4.35 15.24
CA GLU A 155 -15.75 -3.32 15.97
C GLU A 155 -15.12 -1.93 15.79
N ILE A 156 -13.79 -1.81 15.85
CA ILE A 156 -13.09 -0.54 15.59
C ILE A 156 -13.36 -0.03 14.18
N ILE A 157 -13.33 -0.90 13.17
CA ILE A 157 -13.64 -0.50 11.77
C ILE A 157 -15.05 0.08 11.68
N LYS A 158 -16.04 -0.56 12.29
CA LYS A 158 -17.43 -0.07 12.33
C LYS A 158 -17.55 1.29 13.01
N LEU A 159 -16.79 1.54 14.07
CA LEU A 159 -16.78 2.84 14.76
C LEU A 159 -16.20 3.95 13.87
N ILE A 160 -15.17 3.65 13.09
CA ILE A 160 -14.60 4.61 12.12
C ILE A 160 -15.66 4.97 11.08
N GLU A 161 -16.32 3.97 10.49
CA GLU A 161 -17.38 4.16 9.50
C GLU A 161 -18.59 4.95 10.04
N ALA A 162 -19.01 4.67 11.28
CA ALA A 162 -20.10 5.40 11.92
C ALA A 162 -19.76 6.86 12.26
N THR A 163 -18.48 7.19 12.39
CA THR A 163 -18.03 8.57 12.63
C THR A 163 -18.05 9.38 11.34
N ASP A 164 -17.70 8.75 10.21
CA ASP A 164 -17.73 9.40 8.88
C ASP A 164 -19.15 9.82 8.48
N GLU A 165 -20.17 9.02 8.77
CA GLU A 165 -21.57 9.39 8.50
C GLU A 165 -22.10 10.54 9.37
N ASN A 166 -21.54 10.72 10.57
CA ASN A 166 -21.97 11.75 11.52
C ASN A 166 -21.24 13.09 11.35
N LEU A 167 -20.09 13.12 10.68
CA LEU A 167 -19.34 14.36 10.40
C LEU A 167 -20.05 15.27 9.38
N TYR A 168 -20.86 14.71 8.47
CA TYR A 168 -21.65 15.50 7.49
C TYR A 168 -23.03 15.93 7.98
N LYS A 169 -23.45 15.54 9.20
CA LYS A 169 -24.75 15.92 9.77
C LYS A 169 -24.67 17.07 10.79
N ASN A 170 -23.46 17.47 11.18
CA ASN A 170 -23.23 18.49 12.21
C ASN A 170 -22.41 19.69 11.71
N TRP A 171 -22.37 19.93 10.39
CA TRP A 171 -21.87 21.15 9.75
C TRP A 171 -22.86 21.60 8.68
#